data_AF-A0A963I3H7-F1
#
_entry.id   AF-A0A963I3H7-F1
#
_cell.length_a   1.000
_cell.length_b   1.000
_cell.length_c   1.000
_cell.angle_alpha   90.00
_cell.angle_beta   90.00
_cell.angle_gamma   90.00
#
_symmetry.space_group_name_H-M   'P 1'
#
loop_
_entity.id
_entity.type
_entity.pdbx_description
1 polymer ?
#
loop_
_entity_poly.entity_id
_entity_poly.type
_entity_poly.pdbx_seq_one_letter_code
_entity_poly.pdbx_strand_id
1 'polypeptide(L)'
;YMSPEQFMGLSADARSDVFSVGVMLYELLTGQRPFTGSMEALAYRICHENPTPASQVQPNVPRAFERIIDRALAKRAEERFPTAGAFRDTLRLALEHELNMQAAATVSEETVIRTVGKLDRPSFDPSQPTTQGSLSSRSQSSTRTTTLEHSTLTSVERELASVIGPVASVLVKRAASKATTLNELYDALAQKLPVGPDRDAFLSRRSPASRSVTATGSQAVLAETLVASDTGLELSEAVMAGAARLLARHIGPISKVVVKRAAKRAASREQFHELLATEVTDTADRNALLAGLRALV
;
A
#
# COMPACT_ATOMS: atom_id res chain seq x y z
N TYR A 1 -15.09 6.24 -0.50
CA TYR A 1 -14.53 5.04 0.16
C TYR A 1 -15.49 4.47 1.19
N MET A 2 -15.99 5.28 2.13
CA MET A 2 -17.03 4.86 3.10
C MET A 2 -18.17 4.07 2.41
N SER A 3 -18.58 3.00 3.07
CA SER A 3 -19.57 2.01 2.60
C SER A 3 -21.02 2.43 2.91
N PRO A 4 -22.03 1.89 2.21
CA PRO A 4 -23.45 2.19 2.43
C PRO A 4 -23.88 2.06 3.91
N GLU A 5 -23.50 0.95 4.54
CA GLU A 5 -23.82 0.67 5.95
C GLU A 5 -23.27 1.72 6.91
N GLN A 6 -22.08 2.28 6.63
CA GLN A 6 -21.48 3.35 7.44
C GLN A 6 -22.23 4.68 7.27
N PHE A 7 -22.75 4.99 6.08
CA PHE A 7 -23.63 6.17 5.89
C PHE A 7 -25.00 5.99 6.56
N MET A 8 -25.51 4.76 6.62
CA MET A 8 -26.77 4.43 7.28
C MET A 8 -26.65 4.25 8.81
N GLY A 9 -25.44 4.34 9.38
CA GLY A 9 -25.20 4.10 10.81
C GLY A 9 -25.39 2.65 11.25
N LEU A 10 -25.38 1.69 10.31
CA LEU A 10 -25.49 0.26 10.55
C LEU A 10 -24.13 -0.32 11.00
N SER A 11 -24.15 -1.54 11.55
CA SER A 11 -22.93 -2.24 11.94
C SER A 11 -22.07 -2.58 10.72
N ALA A 12 -20.94 -1.89 10.58
CA ALA A 12 -19.90 -2.17 9.60
C ALA A 12 -19.11 -3.44 9.99
N ASP A 13 -18.85 -4.31 9.01
CA ASP A 13 -18.03 -5.52 9.15
C ASP A 13 -16.83 -5.50 8.17
N ALA A 14 -16.10 -6.60 8.05
CA ALA A 14 -14.96 -6.70 7.14
C ALA A 14 -15.32 -6.50 5.64
N ARG A 15 -16.61 -6.52 5.27
CA ARG A 15 -17.10 -6.28 3.91
C ARG A 15 -17.31 -4.79 3.62
N SER A 16 -17.31 -3.94 4.65
CA SER A 16 -17.19 -2.48 4.51
C SER A 16 -15.81 -2.08 3.98
N ASP A 17 -14.76 -2.80 4.38
CA ASP A 17 -13.41 -2.64 3.84
C ASP A 17 -13.32 -3.15 2.39
N VAL A 18 -13.99 -4.27 2.06
CA VAL A 18 -14.11 -4.76 0.67
C VAL A 18 -14.73 -3.70 -0.24
N PHE A 19 -15.80 -3.02 0.20
CA PHE A 19 -16.39 -1.90 -0.54
C PHE A 19 -15.40 -0.74 -0.70
N SER A 20 -14.71 -0.37 0.39
CA SER A 20 -13.72 0.71 0.39
C SER A 20 -12.57 0.47 -0.59
N VAL A 21 -12.06 -0.78 -0.65
CA VAL A 21 -11.03 -1.20 -1.60
C VAL A 21 -11.59 -1.34 -3.02
N GLY A 22 -12.86 -1.73 -3.19
CA GLY A 22 -13.55 -1.71 -4.49
C GLY A 22 -13.62 -0.30 -5.08
N VAL A 23 -13.92 0.71 -4.26
CA VAL A 23 -13.90 2.13 -4.67
C VAL A 23 -12.50 2.55 -5.09
N MET A 24 -11.47 2.13 -4.35
CA MET A 24 -10.07 2.42 -4.67
C MET A 24 -9.62 1.74 -5.97
N LEU A 25 -10.01 0.49 -6.20
CA LEU A 25 -9.71 -0.24 -7.44
C LEU A 25 -10.34 0.45 -8.66
N TYR A 26 -11.60 0.88 -8.55
CA TYR A 26 -12.25 1.67 -9.60
C TYR A 26 -11.45 2.95 -9.92
N GLU A 27 -11.04 3.69 -8.89
CA GLU A 27 -10.28 4.94 -9.03
C GLU A 27 -8.88 4.72 -9.62
N LEU A 28 -8.22 3.61 -9.26
CA LEU A 28 -6.92 3.23 -9.83
C LEU A 28 -7.01 2.82 -11.32
N LEU A 29 -8.12 2.22 -11.75
CA LEU A 29 -8.30 1.78 -13.14
C LEU A 29 -8.84 2.89 -14.06
N THR A 30 -9.66 3.80 -13.54
CA THR A 30 -10.33 4.86 -14.32
C THR A 30 -9.74 6.26 -14.12
N GLY A 31 -8.92 6.47 -13.08
CA GLY A 31 -8.43 7.77 -12.67
C GLY A 31 -9.47 8.67 -11.98
N GLN A 32 -10.70 8.18 -11.76
CA GLN A 32 -11.81 8.95 -11.20
C GLN A 32 -12.59 8.14 -10.16
N ARG A 33 -13.28 8.81 -9.23
CA ARG A 33 -14.11 8.12 -8.23
C ARG A 33 -15.43 7.64 -8.83
N PRO A 34 -15.96 6.48 -8.41
CA PRO A 34 -17.25 5.97 -8.87
C PRO A 34 -18.43 6.85 -8.42
N PHE A 35 -18.28 7.57 -7.30
CA PHE A 35 -19.29 8.46 -6.74
C PHE A 35 -18.64 9.79 -6.30
N THR A 36 -19.30 10.91 -6.56
CA THR A 36 -18.85 12.29 -6.28
C THR A 36 -20.02 13.15 -5.76
N GLY A 37 -19.91 14.48 -5.73
CA GLY A 37 -21.00 15.42 -5.39
C GLY A 37 -20.91 15.99 -3.97
N SER A 38 -21.98 16.67 -3.53
CA SER A 38 -22.12 17.12 -2.13
C SER A 38 -22.20 15.94 -1.16
N MET A 39 -22.13 16.17 0.15
CA MET A 39 -22.16 15.09 1.13
C MET A 39 -23.48 14.30 1.08
N GLU A 40 -24.60 14.99 0.90
CA GLU A 40 -25.96 14.42 0.80
C GLU A 40 -26.12 13.62 -0.49
N ALA A 41 -25.69 14.19 -1.62
CA ALA A 41 -25.72 13.51 -2.91
C ALA A 41 -24.78 12.30 -2.93
N LEU A 42 -23.59 12.41 -2.33
CA LEU A 42 -22.62 11.31 -2.23
C LEU A 42 -23.17 10.16 -1.38
N ALA A 43 -23.80 10.46 -0.24
CA ALA A 43 -24.46 9.46 0.61
C ALA A 43 -25.60 8.77 -0.15
N TYR A 44 -26.47 9.53 -0.82
CA TYR A 44 -27.56 8.97 -1.62
C TYR A 44 -27.04 8.02 -2.72
N ARG A 45 -26.04 8.45 -3.49
CA ARG A 45 -25.46 7.66 -4.58
C ARG A 45 -24.76 6.40 -4.09
N ILE A 46 -23.97 6.51 -3.01
CA ILE A 46 -23.31 5.35 -2.40
C ILE A 46 -24.36 4.32 -1.95
N CYS A 47 -25.47 4.75 -1.38
CA CYS A 47 -26.53 3.86 -0.90
C CYS A 47 -27.41 3.26 -2.02
N HIS A 48 -27.75 4.02 -3.07
CA HIS A 48 -28.83 3.64 -4.01
C HIS A 48 -28.45 3.55 -5.49
N GLU A 49 -27.38 4.22 -5.95
CA GLU A 49 -27.00 4.24 -7.37
C GLU A 49 -25.83 3.32 -7.67
N ASN A 50 -25.90 2.56 -8.76
CA ASN A 50 -24.75 1.81 -9.24
C ASN A 50 -23.71 2.76 -9.88
N PRO A 51 -22.41 2.45 -9.78
CA PRO A 51 -21.38 3.26 -10.42
C PRO A 51 -21.51 3.18 -11.95
N THR A 52 -21.03 4.20 -12.66
CA THR A 52 -20.80 4.08 -14.11
C THR A 52 -19.86 2.88 -14.36
N PRO A 53 -20.13 1.98 -15.32
CA PRO A 53 -19.24 0.85 -15.59
C PRO A 53 -17.83 1.32 -15.96
N ALA A 54 -16.80 0.68 -15.39
CA ALA A 54 -15.40 1.11 -15.54
C ALA A 54 -14.96 1.15 -17.02
N SER A 55 -15.48 0.23 -17.85
CA SER A 55 -15.23 0.18 -19.30
C SER A 55 -15.81 1.37 -20.08
N GLN A 56 -16.83 2.06 -19.55
CA GLN A 56 -17.37 3.28 -20.16
C GLN A 56 -16.52 4.51 -19.87
N VAL A 57 -15.83 4.54 -18.72
CA VAL A 57 -14.92 5.63 -18.35
C VAL A 57 -13.53 5.43 -18.94
N GLN A 58 -13.04 4.18 -18.95
CA GLN A 58 -11.74 3.81 -19.52
C GLN A 58 -11.89 2.53 -20.37
N PRO A 59 -11.97 2.63 -21.70
CA PRO A 59 -12.22 1.48 -22.59
C PRO A 59 -11.21 0.33 -22.50
N ASN A 60 -10.00 0.61 -22.00
CA ASN A 60 -8.94 -0.38 -21.82
C ASN A 60 -9.11 -1.24 -20.56
N VAL A 61 -10.15 -1.03 -19.73
CA VAL A 61 -10.41 -1.86 -18.54
C VAL A 61 -11.05 -3.19 -18.94
N PRO A 62 -10.41 -4.35 -18.67
CA PRO A 62 -10.99 -5.64 -19.02
C PRO A 62 -12.28 -5.94 -18.24
N ARG A 63 -13.24 -6.60 -18.91
CA ARG A 63 -14.55 -6.99 -18.33
C ARG A 63 -14.43 -7.85 -17.06
N ALA A 64 -13.34 -8.58 -16.89
CA ALA A 64 -13.06 -9.34 -15.67
C ALA A 64 -12.93 -8.43 -14.43
N PHE A 65 -12.23 -7.29 -14.56
CA PHE A 65 -12.07 -6.32 -13.47
C PHE A 65 -13.36 -5.55 -13.19
N GLU A 66 -14.13 -5.20 -14.22
CA GLU A 66 -15.44 -4.56 -14.09
C GLU A 66 -16.39 -5.42 -13.23
N ARG A 67 -16.53 -6.72 -13.53
CA ARG A 67 -17.34 -7.65 -12.71
C ARG A 67 -16.87 -7.77 -11.26
N ILE A 68 -15.58 -7.62 -10.99
CA ILE A 68 -15.03 -7.65 -9.62
C ILE A 68 -15.35 -6.36 -8.88
N ILE A 69 -15.25 -5.21 -9.56
CA ILE A 69 -15.67 -3.91 -9.06
C ILE A 69 -17.16 -3.93 -8.73
N ASP A 70 -18.02 -4.36 -9.66
CA ASP A 70 -19.48 -4.38 -9.48
C ASP A 70 -19.87 -5.19 -8.25
N ARG A 71 -19.26 -6.37 -8.07
CA ARG A 71 -19.48 -7.21 -6.89
C ARG A 71 -18.93 -6.58 -5.61
N ALA A 72 -17.77 -5.93 -5.64
CA ALA A 72 -17.23 -5.25 -4.45
C ALA A 72 -18.05 -4.01 -4.05
N LEU A 73 -18.68 -3.35 -5.03
CA LEU A 73 -19.52 -2.17 -4.85
C LEU A 73 -21.02 -2.47 -4.71
N ALA A 74 -21.39 -3.75 -4.60
CA ALA A 74 -22.76 -4.17 -4.33
C ALA A 74 -23.30 -3.52 -3.05
N LYS A 75 -24.57 -3.09 -3.07
CA LYS A 75 -25.14 -2.29 -1.98
C LYS A 75 -25.30 -3.11 -0.72
N ARG A 76 -25.83 -4.32 -0.83
CA ARG A 76 -25.92 -5.29 0.27
C ARG A 76 -24.55 -5.88 0.58
N ALA A 77 -24.18 -5.96 1.86
CA ALA A 77 -22.90 -6.54 2.25
C ALA A 77 -22.81 -8.03 1.88
N GLU A 78 -23.91 -8.77 1.94
CA GLU A 78 -24.01 -10.19 1.60
C GLU A 78 -23.69 -10.52 0.13
N GLU A 79 -23.91 -9.58 -0.79
CA GLU A 79 -23.65 -9.76 -2.22
C GLU A 79 -22.16 -9.57 -2.58
N ARG A 80 -21.40 -8.91 -1.69
CA ARG A 80 -19.98 -8.62 -1.87
C ARG A 80 -19.12 -9.89 -1.76
N PHE A 81 -17.81 -9.70 -1.76
CA PHE A 81 -16.88 -10.78 -1.41
C PHE A 81 -16.96 -11.03 0.10
N PRO A 82 -17.08 -12.30 0.54
CA PRO A 82 -17.27 -12.62 1.96
C PRO A 82 -16.05 -12.25 2.82
N THR A 83 -14.87 -12.17 2.22
CA THR A 83 -13.61 -11.76 2.86
C THR A 83 -12.72 -10.99 1.86
N ALA A 84 -11.81 -10.17 2.38
CA ALA A 84 -10.76 -9.54 1.57
C ALA A 84 -9.84 -10.56 0.86
N GLY A 85 -9.68 -11.77 1.43
CA GLY A 85 -8.98 -12.88 0.77
C GLY A 85 -9.67 -13.33 -0.51
N ALA A 86 -10.98 -13.56 -0.46
CA ALA A 86 -11.77 -13.93 -1.64
C ALA A 86 -11.73 -12.86 -2.75
N PHE A 87 -11.76 -11.58 -2.37
CA PHE A 87 -11.59 -10.46 -3.30
C PHE A 87 -10.20 -10.47 -3.97
N ARG A 88 -9.13 -10.57 -3.17
CA ARG A 88 -7.73 -10.65 -3.63
C ARG A 88 -7.50 -11.83 -4.58
N ASP A 89 -8.03 -13.00 -4.25
CA ASP A 89 -7.79 -14.20 -5.03
C ASP A 89 -8.58 -14.18 -6.34
N THR A 90 -9.78 -13.59 -6.36
CA THR A 90 -10.52 -13.32 -7.60
C THR A 90 -9.78 -12.31 -8.50
N LEU A 91 -9.18 -11.26 -7.92
CA LEU A 91 -8.35 -10.31 -8.66
C LEU A 91 -7.10 -10.94 -9.28
N ARG A 92 -6.45 -11.88 -8.58
CA ARG A 92 -5.29 -12.60 -9.11
C ARG A 92 -5.67 -13.48 -10.29
N LEU A 93 -6.73 -14.26 -10.17
CA LEU A 93 -7.23 -15.10 -11.26
C LEU A 93 -7.61 -14.27 -12.50
N ALA A 94 -8.22 -13.10 -12.31
CA ALA A 94 -8.49 -12.17 -13.41
C ALA A 94 -7.20 -11.65 -14.05
N LEU A 95 -6.21 -11.23 -13.26
CA LEU A 95 -4.93 -10.74 -13.78
C LEU A 95 -4.14 -11.85 -14.53
N GLU A 96 -4.10 -13.06 -13.99
CA GLU A 96 -3.46 -14.22 -14.62
C GLU A 96 -4.13 -14.58 -15.95
N HIS A 97 -5.46 -14.52 -16.01
CA HIS A 97 -6.23 -14.71 -17.25
C HIS A 97 -5.87 -13.66 -18.30
N GLU A 98 -5.90 -12.38 -17.96
CA GLU A 98 -5.57 -11.29 -18.90
C GLU A 98 -4.12 -11.38 -19.41
N LEU A 99 -3.15 -11.70 -18.54
CA LEU A 99 -1.76 -11.91 -18.94
C LEU A 99 -1.60 -13.11 -19.88
N ASN A 100 -2.35 -14.20 -19.65
CA ASN A 100 -2.33 -15.37 -20.52
C ASN A 100 -2.99 -15.10 -21.90
N MET A 101 -4.08 -14.32 -21.93
CA MET A 101 -4.70 -13.87 -23.18
C MET A 101 -3.74 -12.98 -24.00
N GLN A 102 -3.01 -12.06 -23.34
CA GLN A 102 -2.00 -11.24 -24.00
C GLN A 102 -0.84 -12.07 -24.56
N ALA A 103 -0.34 -13.04 -23.79
CA ALA A 103 0.72 -13.96 -24.27
C ALA A 103 0.26 -14.79 -25.49
N ALA A 104 -0.95 -15.36 -25.44
CA ALA A 104 -1.50 -16.13 -26.56
C ALA A 104 -1.68 -15.29 -27.84
N ALA A 105 -2.10 -14.02 -27.70
CA ALA A 105 -2.18 -13.09 -28.82
C ALA A 105 -0.81 -12.84 -29.47
N THR A 106 0.26 -12.69 -28.67
CA THR A 106 1.62 -12.46 -29.20
C THR A 106 2.28 -13.68 -29.84
N VAL A 107 1.89 -14.91 -29.46
CA VAL A 107 2.47 -16.15 -30.03
C VAL A 107 1.81 -16.53 -31.37
N SER A 108 0.65 -15.95 -31.70
CA SER A 108 -0.14 -16.34 -32.87
C SER A 108 0.42 -15.88 -34.23
N GLU A 109 1.51 -15.09 -34.26
CA GLU A 109 2.19 -14.68 -35.50
C GLU A 109 3.44 -15.54 -35.83
N GLU A 110 3.88 -16.45 -34.95
CA GLU A 110 5.12 -17.20 -35.16
C GLU A 110 4.95 -18.44 -36.06
N THR A 111 5.07 -18.19 -37.37
CA THR A 111 5.52 -19.10 -38.43
C THR A 111 5.11 -20.58 -38.32
N VAL A 112 4.02 -20.94 -39.00
CA VAL A 112 3.72 -22.35 -39.34
C VAL A 112 4.77 -22.85 -40.35
N ILE A 113 5.92 -23.35 -39.88
CA ILE A 113 6.84 -24.15 -40.68
C ILE A 113 6.17 -25.49 -40.96
N ARG A 114 5.36 -25.53 -42.02
CA ARG A 114 4.74 -26.74 -42.54
C ARG A 114 5.84 -27.69 -43.00
N THR A 115 6.13 -28.70 -42.18
CA THR A 115 7.16 -29.71 -42.47
C THR A 115 6.81 -30.41 -43.78
N VAL A 116 7.52 -30.05 -44.86
CA VAL A 116 7.41 -30.72 -46.15
C VAL A 116 7.95 -32.14 -46.05
N GLY A 117 7.29 -33.04 -46.80
CA GLY A 117 7.41 -34.47 -46.59
C GLY A 117 8.81 -35.04 -46.80
N LYS A 118 9.09 -36.07 -45.98
CA LYS A 118 10.15 -37.06 -46.12
C LYS A 118 10.48 -37.37 -47.60
N LEU A 119 11.69 -37.02 -48.01
CA LEU A 119 12.33 -37.49 -49.25
C LEU A 119 13.45 -38.47 -48.86
N ASP A 120 13.47 -39.63 -49.49
CA ASP A 120 14.37 -40.74 -49.15
C ASP A 120 15.75 -40.63 -49.82
N ARG A 121 16.75 -41.22 -49.14
CA ARG A 121 18.10 -41.65 -49.58
C ARG A 121 19.20 -40.59 -49.79
N PRO A 122 20.50 -41.01 -49.76
CA PRO A 122 21.03 -42.36 -49.54
C PRO A 122 21.97 -42.54 -48.32
N SER A 123 22.28 -43.82 -48.08
CA SER A 123 23.16 -44.43 -47.09
C SER A 123 24.47 -43.70 -46.74
N PHE A 124 24.85 -43.74 -45.47
CA PHE A 124 26.21 -43.49 -44.99
C PHE A 124 26.74 -44.75 -44.29
N ASP A 125 27.88 -45.28 -44.74
CA ASP A 125 28.45 -46.55 -44.27
C ASP A 125 29.54 -46.29 -43.20
N PRO A 126 29.43 -46.84 -41.98
CA PRO A 126 30.30 -46.46 -40.87
C PRO A 126 31.57 -47.34 -40.78
N SER A 127 32.62 -47.03 -41.54
CA SER A 127 33.95 -47.65 -41.36
C SER A 127 35.12 -46.86 -41.97
N GLN A 128 35.77 -45.99 -41.19
CA GLN A 128 37.24 -46.05 -40.94
C GLN A 128 37.70 -45.01 -39.87
N PRO A 129 38.87 -45.22 -39.21
CA PRO A 129 39.29 -44.46 -38.04
C PRO A 129 40.52 -43.54 -38.27
N THR A 130 41.04 -42.97 -37.18
CA THR A 130 42.32 -42.21 -37.05
C THR A 130 42.29 -40.74 -37.54
N THR A 131 43.09 -39.76 -37.05
CA THR A 131 44.07 -39.74 -35.94
C THR A 131 44.03 -38.38 -35.21
N GLN A 132 44.71 -38.29 -34.06
CA GLN A 132 44.87 -37.11 -33.21
C GLN A 132 45.53 -35.91 -33.92
N GLY A 133 45.11 -34.69 -33.53
CA GLY A 133 45.82 -33.44 -33.76
C GLY A 133 45.90 -32.63 -32.46
N SER A 134 47.08 -32.62 -31.83
CA SER A 134 47.36 -31.82 -30.63
C SER A 134 47.65 -30.37 -31.01
N LEU A 135 47.28 -29.40 -30.15
CA LEU A 135 48.25 -28.48 -29.53
C LEU A 135 47.59 -27.53 -28.50
N SER A 136 48.39 -27.11 -27.53
CA SER A 136 47.95 -26.47 -26.29
C SER A 136 47.83 -24.95 -26.35
N SER A 137 47.13 -24.42 -25.34
CA SER A 137 47.23 -23.06 -24.80
C SER A 137 46.77 -21.87 -25.67
N ARG A 138 45.68 -21.22 -25.22
CA ARG A 138 45.62 -19.76 -25.21
C ARG A 138 44.83 -19.23 -24.03
N SER A 139 45.49 -18.50 -23.16
CA SER A 139 44.88 -17.75 -22.06
C SER A 139 43.98 -16.64 -22.62
N GLN A 140 42.75 -16.53 -22.13
CA GLN A 140 42.00 -15.28 -22.15
C GLN A 140 41.31 -15.06 -20.80
N SER A 141 41.81 -14.07 -20.09
CA SER A 141 41.14 -13.39 -18.99
C SER A 141 40.02 -12.47 -19.48
N SER A 142 39.03 -12.26 -18.60
CA SER A 142 38.16 -11.07 -18.50
C SER A 142 36.80 -11.01 -19.23
N THR A 143 35.79 -10.58 -18.46
CA THR A 143 34.42 -10.10 -18.85
C THR A 143 33.48 -11.18 -19.41
N ARG A 144 32.16 -11.26 -19.15
CA ARG A 144 31.09 -10.39 -18.57
C ARG A 144 29.87 -11.32 -18.26
N THR A 145 28.92 -11.12 -17.33
CA THR A 145 28.74 -10.14 -16.23
C THR A 145 27.71 -10.67 -15.21
N THR A 146 27.97 -10.49 -13.90
CA THR A 146 27.00 -10.21 -12.82
C THR A 146 25.53 -10.70 -12.95
N THR A 147 25.28 -12.00 -12.74
CA THR A 147 24.01 -12.40 -12.10
C THR A 147 24.09 -12.07 -10.61
N LEU A 148 23.40 -11.01 -10.19
CA LEU A 148 23.31 -10.58 -8.78
C LEU A 148 23.04 -11.79 -7.88
N GLU A 149 23.96 -12.08 -6.94
CA GLU A 149 23.88 -13.31 -6.15
C GLU A 149 22.54 -13.42 -5.43
N HIS A 150 21.86 -14.55 -5.61
CA HIS A 150 20.51 -14.81 -5.11
C HIS A 150 20.40 -14.68 -3.57
N SER A 151 21.50 -14.97 -2.87
CA SER A 151 21.71 -14.77 -1.42
C SER A 151 21.56 -13.30 -0.98
N THR A 152 22.12 -12.37 -1.76
CA THR A 152 22.07 -10.92 -1.47
C THR A 152 20.65 -10.39 -1.65
N LEU A 153 19.98 -10.76 -2.75
CA LEU A 153 18.61 -10.34 -3.04
C LEU A 153 17.61 -10.81 -1.98
N THR A 154 17.73 -12.05 -1.49
CA THR A 154 16.85 -12.59 -0.44
C THR A 154 17.03 -11.85 0.90
N SER A 155 18.26 -11.40 1.20
CA SER A 155 18.56 -10.64 2.40
C SER A 155 17.94 -9.23 2.33
N VAL A 156 18.09 -8.56 1.18
CA VAL A 156 17.48 -7.24 0.91
C VAL A 156 15.95 -7.31 0.88
N GLU A 157 15.36 -8.37 0.32
CA GLU A 157 13.91 -8.61 0.32
C GLU A 157 13.36 -8.76 1.75
N ARG A 158 14.05 -9.51 2.62
CA ARG A 158 13.66 -9.68 4.03
C ARG A 158 13.78 -8.38 4.83
N GLU A 159 14.76 -7.53 4.52
CA GLU A 159 14.94 -6.24 5.18
C GLU A 159 13.88 -5.21 4.74
N LEU A 160 13.62 -5.06 3.42
CA LEU A 160 12.52 -4.21 2.93
C LEU A 160 11.14 -4.69 3.41
N ALA A 161 10.94 -6.01 3.58
CA ALA A 161 9.67 -6.56 4.05
C ALA A 161 9.30 -6.09 5.47
N SER A 162 10.27 -5.71 6.30
CA SER A 162 10.00 -5.16 7.64
C SER A 162 9.51 -3.71 7.61
N VAL A 163 9.81 -2.96 6.54
CA VAL A 163 9.48 -1.52 6.40
C VAL A 163 8.25 -1.30 5.51
N ILE A 164 8.09 -2.09 4.45
CA ILE A 164 7.06 -1.90 3.40
C ILE A 164 6.11 -3.12 3.26
N GLY A 165 6.28 -4.14 4.10
CA GLY A 165 5.45 -5.35 4.07
C GLY A 165 5.59 -6.14 2.75
N PRO A 166 4.54 -6.87 2.33
CA PRO A 166 4.64 -7.83 1.23
C PRO A 166 4.96 -7.21 -0.15
N VAL A 167 4.80 -5.89 -0.31
CA VAL A 167 5.12 -5.16 -1.54
C VAL A 167 6.63 -5.14 -1.83
N ALA A 168 7.47 -5.29 -0.79
CA ALA A 168 8.93 -5.41 -0.89
C ALA A 168 9.37 -6.44 -1.94
N SER A 169 8.76 -7.64 -1.93
CA SER A 169 9.07 -8.73 -2.86
C SER A 169 8.93 -8.34 -4.33
N VAL A 170 7.91 -7.57 -4.66
CA VAL A 170 7.59 -7.14 -6.04
C VAL A 170 8.48 -5.97 -6.45
N LEU A 171 8.82 -5.08 -5.53
CA LEU A 171 9.74 -3.96 -5.77
C LEU A 171 11.17 -4.46 -6.00
N VAL A 172 11.67 -5.36 -5.15
CA VAL A 172 13.01 -5.96 -5.30
C VAL A 172 13.10 -6.73 -6.62
N LYS A 173 12.11 -7.57 -6.96
CA LYS A 173 12.12 -8.31 -8.24
C LYS A 173 12.07 -7.40 -9.47
N ARG A 174 11.26 -6.33 -9.46
CA ARG A 174 11.19 -5.35 -10.57
C ARG A 174 12.41 -4.44 -10.68
N ALA A 175 13.10 -4.17 -9.58
CA ALA A 175 14.32 -3.39 -9.59
C ALA A 175 15.54 -4.25 -9.97
N ALA A 176 15.61 -5.51 -9.51
CA ALA A 176 16.64 -6.48 -9.90
C ALA A 176 16.55 -6.91 -11.37
N SER A 177 15.37 -6.82 -12.00
CA SER A 177 15.23 -7.01 -13.45
C SER A 177 15.70 -5.81 -14.30
N LYS A 178 16.16 -4.71 -13.68
CA LYS A 178 16.59 -3.48 -14.35
C LYS A 178 17.97 -2.99 -13.93
N ALA A 179 18.38 -3.25 -12.70
CA ALA A 179 19.70 -2.91 -12.18
C ALA A 179 20.70 -4.04 -12.46
N THR A 180 21.86 -3.69 -13.02
CA THR A 180 22.97 -4.63 -13.25
C THR A 180 23.92 -4.67 -12.05
N THR A 181 23.86 -3.65 -11.18
CA THR A 181 24.76 -3.48 -10.02
C THR A 181 23.97 -3.30 -8.73
N LEU A 182 24.50 -3.77 -7.60
CA LEU A 182 23.85 -3.66 -6.28
C LEU A 182 23.55 -2.19 -5.89
N ASN A 183 24.48 -1.25 -6.15
CA ASN A 183 24.23 0.18 -5.90
C ASN A 183 23.05 0.74 -6.73
N GLU A 184 22.97 0.36 -8.01
CA GLU A 184 21.90 0.77 -8.92
C GLU A 184 20.53 0.20 -8.48
N LEU A 185 20.51 -1.00 -7.88
CA LEU A 185 19.33 -1.59 -7.25
C LEU A 185 18.83 -0.74 -6.07
N TYR A 186 19.74 -0.35 -5.16
CA TYR A 186 19.40 0.50 -4.01
C TYR A 186 18.92 1.89 -4.43
N ASP A 187 19.61 2.53 -5.39
CA ASP A 187 19.24 3.87 -5.85
C ASP A 187 17.89 3.84 -6.63
N ALA A 188 17.60 2.77 -7.39
CA ALA A 188 16.30 2.57 -8.05
C ALA A 188 15.15 2.29 -7.07
N LEU A 189 15.41 1.57 -5.97
CA LEU A 189 14.45 1.37 -4.88
C LEU A 189 14.17 2.69 -4.13
N ALA A 190 15.21 3.45 -3.80
CA ALA A 190 15.09 4.74 -3.10
C ALA A 190 14.27 5.80 -3.88
N GLN A 191 14.22 5.73 -5.21
CA GLN A 191 13.36 6.58 -6.04
C GLN A 191 11.87 6.20 -6.00
N LYS A 192 11.51 5.05 -5.42
CA LYS A 192 10.11 4.54 -5.36
C LYS A 192 9.53 4.48 -3.95
N LEU A 193 10.30 4.84 -2.91
CA LEU A 193 9.76 5.06 -1.56
C LEU A 193 9.24 6.51 -1.42
N PRO A 194 8.08 6.74 -0.78
CA PRO A 194 7.65 8.08 -0.39
C PRO A 194 8.64 8.69 0.62
N VAL A 195 8.79 10.01 0.57
CA VAL A 195 9.85 10.73 1.31
C VAL A 195 9.50 10.83 2.80
N GLY A 196 10.42 10.40 3.67
CA GLY A 196 10.29 10.42 5.13
C GLY A 196 11.55 9.88 5.83
N PRO A 197 11.63 9.94 7.17
CA PRO A 197 12.83 9.56 7.93
C PRO A 197 13.28 8.10 7.72
N ASP A 198 12.36 7.22 7.33
CA ASP A 198 12.64 5.82 7.02
C ASP A 198 13.59 5.66 5.81
N ARG A 199 13.59 6.63 4.88
CA ARG A 199 14.50 6.65 3.72
C ARG A 199 15.94 6.87 4.15
N ASP A 200 16.19 7.76 5.12
CA ASP A 200 17.54 8.06 5.60
C ASP A 200 18.06 6.95 6.52
N ALA A 201 17.18 6.32 7.31
CA ALA A 201 17.51 5.13 8.10
C ALA A 201 17.93 3.93 7.22
N PHE A 202 17.30 3.78 6.05
CA PHE A 202 17.64 2.76 5.05
C PHE A 202 18.96 3.08 4.33
N LEU A 203 19.17 4.33 3.90
CA LEU A 203 20.41 4.76 3.24
C LEU A 203 21.64 4.77 4.16
N SER A 204 21.46 5.01 5.47
CA SER A 204 22.56 5.05 6.45
C SER A 204 23.23 3.69 6.68
N ARG A 205 22.59 2.58 6.31
CA ARG A 205 23.11 1.20 6.49
C ARG A 205 23.95 0.72 5.29
N ARG A 206 24.24 1.59 4.31
CA ARG A 206 24.92 1.29 3.03
C ARG A 206 26.41 0.92 3.13
N SER A 207 27.07 1.09 4.28
CA SER A 207 28.52 0.87 4.39
C SER A 207 28.93 -0.52 4.89
N PRO A 208 29.53 -1.39 4.06
CA PRO A 208 30.23 -2.58 4.54
C PRO A 208 31.60 -2.19 5.12
N ALA A 209 32.12 -3.06 6.00
CA ALA A 209 33.46 -2.99 6.60
C ALA A 209 33.77 -1.77 7.50
N SER A 210 33.33 -1.81 8.76
CA SER A 210 34.27 -2.01 9.90
C SER A 210 33.61 -1.79 11.27
N ARG A 211 33.47 -2.87 12.05
CA ARG A 211 34.12 -2.98 13.38
C ARG A 211 33.95 -4.36 13.99
N SER A 212 35.08 -4.88 14.45
CA SER A 212 35.26 -6.15 15.13
C SER A 212 34.78 -6.11 16.59
N VAL A 213 34.58 -7.32 17.12
CA VAL A 213 34.48 -7.67 18.55
C VAL A 213 35.39 -6.86 19.47
N THR A 214 34.81 -6.28 20.53
CA THR A 214 35.30 -6.19 21.94
C THR A 214 34.17 -5.57 22.79
N ALA A 215 33.60 -6.26 23.77
CA ALA A 215 34.08 -6.49 25.14
C ALA A 215 33.59 -5.43 26.15
N THR A 216 32.78 -5.90 27.12
CA THR A 216 32.82 -5.56 28.56
C THR A 216 32.71 -4.11 29.05
N GLY A 217 31.72 -3.85 29.92
CA GLY A 217 31.99 -3.09 31.16
C GLY A 217 31.06 -1.93 31.53
N SER A 218 30.41 -2.09 32.68
CA SER A 218 30.15 -1.07 33.72
C SER A 218 29.31 0.20 33.44
N GLN A 219 28.25 0.31 34.25
CA GLN A 219 27.83 1.48 35.05
C GLN A 219 28.47 2.85 34.73
N ALA A 220 27.63 3.88 34.53
CA ALA A 220 27.26 4.78 35.63
C ALA A 220 26.26 5.88 35.20
N VAL A 221 25.30 6.07 36.10
CA VAL A 221 24.65 7.32 36.53
C VAL A 221 25.40 8.61 36.16
N LEU A 222 24.67 9.60 35.62
CA LEU A 222 24.65 10.98 36.12
C LEU A 222 23.44 11.72 35.54
N ALA A 223 22.77 12.52 36.38
CA ALA A 223 21.66 13.36 35.97
C ALA A 223 22.18 14.70 35.46
N GLU A 224 21.47 15.31 34.50
CA GLU A 224 21.56 16.76 34.32
C GLU A 224 20.18 17.36 34.09
N THR A 225 19.82 18.27 34.99
CA THR A 225 18.53 18.96 35.07
C THR A 225 18.49 20.06 34.02
N LEU A 226 17.52 19.99 33.10
CA LEU A 226 17.13 21.15 32.30
C LEU A 226 15.76 21.65 32.75
N VAL A 227 15.78 22.74 33.50
CA VAL A 227 14.60 23.55 33.80
C VAL A 227 14.19 24.26 32.52
N ALA A 228 13.13 23.76 31.88
CA ALA A 228 12.43 24.45 30.80
C ALA A 228 11.00 24.76 31.26
N SER A 229 10.60 26.02 31.11
CA SER A 229 9.36 26.57 31.67
C SER A 229 8.11 25.83 31.15
N ASP A 230 7.45 25.09 32.03
CA ASP A 230 6.19 24.41 31.71
C ASP A 230 5.02 25.39 31.71
N THR A 231 4.74 25.97 30.53
CA THR A 231 3.41 26.47 30.17
C THR A 231 2.81 25.56 29.09
N GLY A 232 2.81 24.26 29.37
CA GLY A 232 2.63 23.16 28.41
C GLY A 232 1.37 22.32 28.60
N LEU A 233 0.23 22.95 28.87
CA LEU A 233 -1.09 22.44 28.48
C LEU A 233 -1.43 21.00 28.97
N GLU A 234 -1.37 20.74 30.28
CA GLU A 234 -1.91 19.50 30.88
C GLU A 234 -3.46 19.44 30.77
N LEU A 235 -3.96 19.12 29.57
CA LEU A 235 -5.33 18.65 29.35
C LEU A 235 -5.45 17.22 29.91
N SER A 236 -5.59 17.14 31.24
CA SER A 236 -5.81 15.87 31.96
C SER A 236 -6.92 15.04 31.30
N GLU A 237 -6.72 13.72 31.29
CA GLU A 237 -7.67 12.76 30.69
C GLU A 237 -9.09 12.90 31.30
N ALA A 238 -9.18 13.36 32.56
CA ALA A 238 -10.45 13.70 33.21
C ALA A 238 -11.18 14.89 32.54
N VAL A 239 -10.46 15.95 32.17
CA VAL A 239 -11.00 17.12 31.46
C VAL A 239 -11.46 16.72 30.06
N MET A 240 -10.67 15.89 29.38
CA MET A 240 -11.01 15.32 28.07
C MET A 240 -12.28 14.45 28.11
N ALA A 241 -12.41 13.59 29.13
CA ALA A 241 -13.60 12.78 29.36
C ALA A 241 -14.83 13.62 29.79
N GLY A 242 -14.62 14.73 30.50
CA GLY A 242 -15.65 15.73 30.80
C GLY A 242 -16.16 16.40 29.53
N ALA A 243 -15.25 16.96 28.72
CA ALA A 243 -15.56 17.62 27.45
C ALA A 243 -16.31 16.70 26.48
N ALA A 244 -15.87 15.44 26.34
CA ALA A 244 -16.52 14.45 25.48
C ALA A 244 -17.95 14.11 25.94
N ARG A 245 -18.24 14.16 27.25
CA ARG A 245 -19.60 13.93 27.81
C ARG A 245 -20.53 15.11 27.62
N LEU A 246 -20.03 16.35 27.73
CA LEU A 246 -20.82 17.55 27.43
C LEU A 246 -21.13 17.61 25.92
N LEU A 247 -20.12 17.45 25.08
CA LEU A 247 -20.25 17.51 23.62
C LEU A 247 -21.10 16.36 23.05
N ALA A 248 -21.12 15.18 23.70
CA ALA A 248 -21.98 14.05 23.30
C ALA A 248 -23.48 14.38 23.31
N ARG A 249 -23.92 15.39 24.07
CA ARG A 249 -25.33 15.81 24.10
C ARG A 249 -25.79 16.46 22.81
N HIS A 250 -24.87 17.03 22.02
CA HIS A 250 -25.18 17.82 20.82
C HIS A 250 -24.73 17.12 19.53
N ILE A 251 -23.59 16.40 19.54
CA ILE A 251 -23.06 15.68 18.35
C ILE A 251 -22.93 14.16 18.54
N GLY A 252 -23.52 13.61 19.60
CA GLY A 252 -23.64 12.17 19.80
C GLY A 252 -22.29 11.43 19.90
N PRO A 253 -22.16 10.21 19.34
CA PRO A 253 -21.01 9.33 19.56
C PRO A 253 -19.69 9.87 18.97
N ILE A 254 -19.76 10.85 18.06
CA ILE A 254 -18.60 11.45 17.39
C ILE A 254 -17.79 12.35 18.34
N SER A 255 -18.38 12.79 19.48
CA SER A 255 -17.77 13.72 20.44
C SER A 255 -16.36 13.31 20.92
N LYS A 256 -16.13 12.01 21.15
CA LYS A 256 -14.82 11.48 21.58
C LYS A 256 -13.72 11.70 20.54
N VAL A 257 -14.06 11.59 19.26
CA VAL A 257 -13.12 11.76 18.14
C VAL A 257 -12.83 13.24 17.91
N VAL A 258 -13.86 14.09 18.00
CA VAL A 258 -13.72 15.55 17.91
C VAL A 258 -12.85 16.09 19.04
N VAL A 259 -13.12 15.69 20.29
CA VAL A 259 -12.29 16.04 21.44
C VAL A 259 -10.82 15.61 21.27
N LYS A 260 -10.58 14.36 20.89
CA LYS A 260 -9.21 13.84 20.65
C LYS A 260 -8.50 14.54 19.48
N ARG A 261 -9.24 15.07 18.50
CA ARG A 261 -8.70 15.86 17.38
C ARG A 261 -8.41 17.30 17.79
N ALA A 262 -9.32 17.93 18.54
CA ALA A 262 -9.16 19.30 19.02
C ALA A 262 -7.96 19.43 19.97
N ALA A 263 -7.79 18.51 20.92
CA ALA A 263 -6.64 18.54 21.85
C ALA A 263 -5.28 18.33 21.17
N LYS A 264 -5.23 17.67 20.00
CA LYS A 264 -4.00 17.57 19.19
C LYS A 264 -3.67 18.84 18.38
N ARG A 265 -4.62 19.78 18.29
CA ARG A 265 -4.55 20.96 17.41
C ARG A 265 -4.59 22.28 18.19
N ALA A 266 -5.04 22.25 19.45
CA ALA A 266 -5.04 23.39 20.35
C ALA A 266 -3.66 23.61 20.97
N ALA A 267 -3.17 24.85 20.91
CA ALA A 267 -1.97 25.32 21.61
C ALA A 267 -2.30 25.99 22.96
N SER A 268 -3.59 26.17 23.30
CA SER A 268 -4.04 26.59 24.63
C SER A 268 -5.36 25.93 25.02
N ARG A 269 -5.68 25.92 26.32
CA ARG A 269 -6.97 25.41 26.84
C ARG A 269 -8.17 26.22 26.31
N GLU A 270 -7.98 27.52 26.09
CA GLU A 270 -9.01 28.39 25.52
C GLU A 270 -9.28 28.06 24.06
N GLN A 271 -8.22 27.88 23.26
CA GLN A 271 -8.32 27.45 21.87
C GLN A 271 -8.93 26.04 21.76
N PHE A 272 -8.67 25.15 22.72
CA PHE A 272 -9.34 23.86 22.80
C PHE A 272 -10.85 24.01 22.99
N HIS A 273 -11.30 24.85 23.92
CA HIS A 273 -12.74 25.10 24.12
C HIS A 273 -13.39 25.73 22.88
N GLU A 274 -12.72 26.66 22.21
CA GLU A 274 -13.20 27.31 20.99
C GLU A 274 -13.34 26.32 19.81
N LEU A 275 -12.37 25.43 19.64
CA LEU A 275 -12.42 24.36 18.63
C LEU A 275 -13.55 23.33 18.87
N LEU A 276 -14.00 23.13 20.11
CA LEU A 276 -15.19 22.33 20.39
C LEU A 276 -16.49 23.13 20.17
N ALA A 277 -16.46 24.43 20.42
CA ALA A 277 -17.59 25.33 20.21
C ALA A 277 -17.93 25.53 18.72
N THR A 278 -16.94 25.44 17.81
CA THR A 278 -17.18 25.50 16.35
C THR A 278 -17.91 24.28 15.78
N GLU A 279 -17.99 23.17 16.53
CA GLU A 279 -18.63 21.92 16.10
C GLU A 279 -20.11 21.85 16.53
N VAL A 280 -20.62 22.88 17.22
CA VAL A 280 -22.04 23.05 17.58
C VAL A 280 -22.65 24.18 16.76
N THR A 281 -23.71 23.87 16.01
CA THR A 281 -24.37 24.79 15.08
C THR A 281 -25.30 25.81 15.76
N ASP A 282 -25.98 25.41 16.83
CA ASP A 282 -26.85 26.32 17.60
C ASP A 282 -26.00 27.23 18.52
N THR A 283 -26.29 28.52 18.50
CA THR A 283 -25.59 29.53 19.29
C THR A 283 -25.92 29.46 20.78
N ALA A 284 -27.14 29.03 21.15
CA ALA A 284 -27.52 28.83 22.55
C ALA A 284 -26.76 27.64 23.16
N ASP A 285 -26.79 26.48 22.47
CA ASP A 285 -26.08 25.28 22.88
C ASP A 285 -24.56 25.49 22.92
N ARG A 286 -24.00 26.20 21.93
CA ARG A 286 -22.58 26.58 21.90
C ARG A 286 -22.16 27.39 23.13
N ASN A 287 -22.98 28.34 23.57
CA ASN A 287 -22.72 29.13 24.77
C ASN A 287 -22.85 28.28 26.05
N ALA A 288 -23.84 27.38 26.11
CA ALA A 288 -24.00 26.42 27.21
C ALA A 288 -22.82 25.42 27.30
N LEU A 289 -22.33 24.94 26.17
CA LEU A 289 -21.15 24.08 26.07
C LEU A 289 -19.90 24.82 26.57
N LEU A 290 -19.66 26.05 26.12
CA LEU A 290 -18.52 26.88 26.58
C LEU A 290 -18.58 27.15 28.08
N ALA A 291 -19.76 27.41 28.65
CA ALA A 291 -19.94 27.54 30.09
C ALA A 291 -19.60 26.24 30.83
N GLY A 292 -20.08 25.09 30.34
CA GLY A 292 -19.77 23.77 30.92
C GLY A 292 -18.29 23.38 30.81
N LEU A 293 -17.62 23.72 29.71
CA LEU A 293 -16.18 23.47 29.53
C LEU A 293 -15.31 24.34 30.44
N ARG A 294 -15.73 25.60 30.70
CA ARG A 294 -15.11 26.48 31.69
C ARG A 294 -15.32 26.02 33.14
N ALA A 295 -16.38 25.25 33.42
CA ALA A 295 -16.65 24.67 34.74
C ALA A 295 -15.91 23.33 35.01
N LEU A 296 -15.20 22.77 34.02
CA LEU A 296 -14.36 21.57 34.17
C LEU A 296 -12.91 21.89 34.59
N VAL A 297 -12.72 22.95 35.39
CA VAL A 297 -11.40 23.35 35.95
C VAL A 297 -11.19 22.65 37.28
#